data_AF-A0A366FT80-F1
#
_entry.id   AF-A0A366FT80-F1
#
_cell.length_a   1.000
_cell.length_b   1.000
_cell.length_c   1.000
_cell.angle_alpha   90.00
_cell.angle_beta   90.00
_cell.angle_gamma   90.00
#
_symmetry.space_group_name_H-M   'P 1'
#
loop_
_entity.id
_entity.type
_entity.pdbx_description
1 polymer ?
#
loop_
_entity_poly.entity_id
_entity_poly.type
_entity_poly.pdbx_seq_one_letter_code
_entity_poly.pdbx_strand_id
1 'polypeptide(L)'
;LFQDLARYGLRPPKYADQATVEADHVSHQNWAIFYQYSHAAAFHTWIPDREHLDWLSEKYPTTFDKFYRPRWEMWAEMAKQGKRFYNMALPMLCQTCQIPMGYTEPADPTTICFRESNFKGERYHFCSDGCKDIFDGEPEKYVQSWLPVHQIFQGACGGATIPDVLNYYRLNVGHDNMDYVGSPDEALWNSWQAGAVKAAE
;
A
#
# COMPACT_ATOMS: atom_id res chain seq x y z
N LEU A 1 10.34 -23.39 14.45
CA LEU A 1 9.26 -23.75 13.50
C LEU A 1 9.76 -24.57 12.31
N PHE A 2 10.37 -24.00 11.26
CA PHE A 2 10.73 -24.81 10.06
C PHE A 2 11.80 -25.88 10.35
N GLN A 3 12.68 -25.65 11.32
CA GLN A 3 13.57 -26.68 11.86
C GLN A 3 12.77 -27.86 12.45
N ASP A 4 11.71 -27.58 13.21
CA ASP A 4 10.84 -28.62 13.80
C ASP A 4 10.03 -29.35 12.72
N LEU A 5 9.56 -28.62 11.70
CA LEU A 5 8.79 -29.18 10.58
C LEU A 5 9.62 -30.04 9.63
N ALA A 6 10.95 -29.91 9.65
CA ALA A 6 11.85 -30.72 8.84
C ALA A 6 11.72 -32.22 9.13
N ARG A 7 11.29 -32.62 10.33
CA ARG A 7 10.99 -34.02 10.68
C ARG A 7 9.86 -34.63 9.85
N TYR A 8 9.04 -33.80 9.20
CA TYR A 8 7.98 -34.20 8.28
C TYR A 8 8.38 -34.06 6.80
N GLY A 9 9.65 -33.76 6.50
CA GLY A 9 10.13 -33.52 5.14
C GLY A 9 9.77 -32.14 4.57
N LEU A 10 9.28 -31.23 5.41
CA LEU A 10 8.98 -29.85 5.00
C LEU A 10 10.24 -28.99 5.02
N ARG A 11 10.33 -28.05 4.08
CA ARG A 11 11.41 -27.07 3.96
C ARG A 11 10.87 -25.64 4.12
N PRO A 12 11.73 -24.63 4.35
CA PRO A 12 11.30 -23.23 4.28
C PRO A 12 10.59 -22.89 2.96
N PRO A 13 9.64 -21.92 2.97
CA PRO A 13 8.89 -21.52 1.79
C PRO A 13 9.82 -21.05 0.65
N LYS A 14 9.40 -21.27 -0.61
CA LYS A 14 10.22 -21.05 -1.81
C LYS A 14 10.85 -19.65 -1.90
N TYR A 15 10.13 -18.61 -1.46
CA TYR A 15 10.54 -17.20 -1.59
C TYR A 15 10.84 -16.53 -0.23
N ALA A 16 11.16 -17.30 0.82
CA ALA A 16 11.40 -16.76 2.16
C ALA A 16 12.61 -15.80 2.21
N ASP A 17 13.67 -16.08 1.45
CA ASP A 17 14.86 -15.22 1.40
C ASP A 17 14.55 -13.87 0.74
N GLN A 18 13.72 -13.88 -0.32
CA GLN A 18 13.23 -12.66 -0.96
C GLN A 18 12.40 -11.80 0.01
N ALA A 19 11.45 -12.42 0.72
CA ALA A 19 10.65 -11.71 1.73
C ALA A 19 11.52 -11.11 2.85
N THR A 20 12.64 -11.76 3.18
CA THR A 20 13.60 -11.24 4.18
C THR A 20 14.29 -9.98 3.68
N VAL A 21 14.72 -9.94 2.41
CA VAL A 21 15.31 -8.73 1.81
C VAL A 21 14.28 -7.61 1.67
N GLU A 22 13.05 -7.95 1.28
CA GLU A 22 11.96 -6.97 1.10
C GLU A 22 11.49 -6.32 2.41
N ALA A 23 11.81 -6.89 3.57
CA ALA A 23 11.47 -6.32 4.88
C ALA A 23 12.03 -4.90 5.07
N ASP A 24 13.16 -4.57 4.44
CA ASP A 24 13.78 -3.23 4.46
C ASP A 24 13.07 -2.20 3.56
N HIS A 25 12.00 -2.62 2.86
CA HIS A 25 11.35 -1.85 1.79
C HIS A 25 9.82 -1.79 1.93
N VAL A 26 9.20 -2.89 2.37
CA VAL A 26 7.75 -3.12 2.23
C VAL A 26 6.89 -2.08 2.95
N SER A 27 7.28 -1.64 4.15
CA SER A 27 6.53 -0.64 4.93
C SER A 27 6.54 0.71 4.22
N HIS A 28 7.69 1.14 3.71
CA HIS A 28 7.85 2.40 2.99
C HIS A 28 7.09 2.41 1.66
N GLN A 29 7.13 1.29 0.93
CA GLN A 29 6.39 1.12 -0.33
C GLN A 29 4.88 1.13 -0.08
N ASN A 30 4.38 0.36 0.88
CA ASN A 30 2.96 0.31 1.22
C ASN A 30 2.46 1.66 1.73
N TRP A 31 3.18 2.32 2.64
CA TRP A 31 2.76 3.62 3.17
C TRP A 31 2.69 4.68 2.07
N ALA A 32 3.64 4.67 1.12
CA ALA A 32 3.60 5.56 -0.03
C ALA A 32 2.41 5.29 -0.97
N ILE A 33 2.07 4.00 -1.21
CA ILE A 33 0.88 3.62 -1.99
C ILE A 33 -0.38 4.16 -1.30
N PHE A 34 -0.55 3.90 0.00
CA PHE A 34 -1.71 4.39 0.72
C PHE A 34 -1.74 5.91 0.81
N TYR A 35 -0.61 6.57 1.02
CA TYR A 35 -0.54 8.04 1.11
C TYR A 35 -1.12 8.72 -0.13
N GLN A 36 -0.69 8.30 -1.33
CA GLN A 36 -1.21 8.90 -2.57
C GLN A 36 -2.66 8.49 -2.89
N TYR A 37 -3.15 7.36 -2.36
CA TYR A 37 -4.50 6.83 -2.59
C TYR A 37 -5.46 6.99 -1.42
N SER A 38 -5.10 7.70 -0.35
CA SER A 38 -5.94 7.77 0.86
C SER A 38 -7.27 8.50 0.64
N HIS A 39 -7.45 9.20 -0.48
CA HIS A 39 -8.75 9.71 -0.91
C HIS A 39 -9.76 8.59 -1.23
N ALA A 40 -9.30 7.36 -1.44
CA ALA A 40 -10.12 6.18 -1.71
C ALA A 40 -9.94 5.06 -0.66
N ALA A 41 -9.35 5.37 0.50
CA ALA A 41 -9.20 4.45 1.62
C ALA A 41 -10.05 4.91 2.81
N ALA A 42 -10.61 3.95 3.57
CA ALA A 42 -11.38 4.22 4.80
C ALA A 42 -10.49 4.44 6.04
N PHE A 43 -9.33 5.05 5.84
CA PHE A 43 -8.43 5.46 6.90
C PHE A 43 -7.53 6.60 6.44
N HIS A 44 -7.05 7.37 7.41
CA HIS A 44 -6.14 8.47 7.15
C HIS A 44 -4.70 8.01 6.97
N THR A 45 -3.95 8.76 6.17
CA THR A 45 -2.49 8.68 6.09
C THR A 45 -1.89 10.04 6.39
N TRP A 46 -0.60 10.08 6.68
CA TRP A 46 0.11 11.29 7.03
C TRP A 46 1.58 11.19 6.61
N ILE A 47 2.22 12.36 6.54
CA ILE A 47 3.66 12.46 6.40
C ILE A 47 4.29 12.25 7.78
N PRO A 48 5.24 11.32 7.95
CA PRO A 48 5.95 11.17 9.22
C PRO A 48 6.66 12.47 9.62
N ASP A 49 6.59 12.84 10.89
CA ASP A 49 7.33 14.00 11.39
C ASP A 49 8.85 13.75 11.41
N ARG A 50 9.61 14.78 11.79
CA ARG A 50 11.07 14.70 11.77
C ARG A 50 11.63 13.61 12.69
N GLU A 51 11.06 13.43 13.88
CA GLU A 51 11.50 12.42 14.83
C GLU A 51 11.28 11.02 14.26
N HIS A 52 10.12 10.77 13.66
CA HIS A 52 9.83 9.50 13.02
C HIS A 52 10.69 9.25 11.78
N LEU A 53 10.97 10.28 10.96
CA LEU A 53 11.90 10.14 9.84
C LEU A 53 13.31 9.76 10.33
N ASP A 54 13.79 10.39 11.40
CA ASP A 54 15.12 10.11 11.96
C ASP A 54 15.18 8.71 12.60
N TRP A 55 14.09 8.26 13.25
CA TRP A 55 13.94 6.87 13.69
C TRP A 55 13.96 5.87 12.52
N LEU A 56 13.30 6.20 11.39
CA LEU A 56 13.33 5.34 10.20
C LEU A 56 14.74 5.24 9.61
N SER A 57 15.56 6.31 9.63
CA SER A 57 16.97 6.23 9.25
C SER A 57 17.77 5.29 10.16
N GLU A 58 17.50 5.33 11.47
CA GLU A 58 18.14 4.42 12.43
C GLU A 58 17.75 2.95 12.17
N LYS A 59 16.47 2.68 11.88
CA LYS A 59 15.96 1.31 11.70
C LYS A 59 16.23 0.72 10.32
N TYR A 60 16.43 1.57 9.32
CA TYR A 60 16.65 1.17 7.93
C TYR A 60 17.90 1.87 7.35
N PRO A 61 19.09 1.64 7.95
CA PRO A 61 20.29 2.45 7.70
C PRO A 61 20.86 2.31 6.28
N THR A 62 20.47 1.26 5.56
CA THR A 62 20.96 0.96 4.20
C THR A 62 19.98 1.38 3.09
N THR A 63 18.71 1.64 3.43
CA THR A 63 17.63 1.83 2.44
C THR A 63 16.90 3.16 2.60
N PHE A 64 16.58 3.59 3.82
CA PHE A 64 15.62 4.68 4.03
C PHE A 64 16.08 6.03 3.49
N ASP A 65 17.27 6.47 3.87
CA ASP A 65 17.80 7.76 3.40
C ASP A 65 18.08 7.76 1.89
N LYS A 66 18.44 6.60 1.35
CA LYS A 66 18.78 6.46 -0.07
C LYS A 66 17.54 6.49 -0.98
N PHE A 67 16.43 5.87 -0.57
CA PHE A 67 15.29 5.62 -1.46
C PHE A 67 13.97 6.25 -1.02
N TYR A 68 13.76 6.49 0.28
CA TYR A 68 12.44 6.80 0.83
C TYR A 68 12.34 8.17 1.47
N ARG A 69 13.33 8.60 2.27
CA ARG A 69 13.36 9.94 2.87
C ARG A 69 13.17 11.07 1.83
N PRO A 70 13.84 11.05 0.66
CA PRO A 70 13.67 12.12 -0.32
C PRO A 70 12.23 12.29 -0.81
N ARG A 71 11.46 11.20 -0.89
CA ARG A 71 10.03 11.23 -1.25
C ARG A 71 9.20 11.93 -0.18
N TRP A 72 9.44 11.62 1.09
CA TRP A 72 8.74 12.25 2.21
C TRP A 72 9.06 13.74 2.32
N GLU A 73 10.32 14.12 2.15
CA GLU A 73 10.73 15.53 2.17
C GLU A 73 10.11 16.32 1.01
N MET A 74 10.07 15.74 -0.20
CA MET A 74 9.37 16.32 -1.34
C MET A 74 7.86 16.49 -1.05
N TRP A 75 7.18 15.45 -0.56
CA TRP A 75 5.76 15.54 -0.25
C TRP A 75 5.45 16.49 0.91
N ALA A 76 6.34 16.62 1.89
CA ALA A 76 6.22 17.59 2.97
C ALA A 76 6.26 19.02 2.43
N GLU A 77 7.18 19.30 1.50
CA GLU A 77 7.27 20.60 0.85
C GLU A 77 6.04 20.90 -0.02
N MET A 78 5.57 19.91 -0.78
CA MET A 78 4.32 20.05 -1.53
C MET A 78 3.13 20.33 -0.61
N ALA A 79 3.02 19.64 0.52
CA ALA A 79 1.93 19.84 1.48
C ALA A 79 1.95 21.26 2.10
N LYS A 80 3.14 21.79 2.45
CA LYS A 80 3.29 23.19 2.92
C LYS A 80 2.80 24.22 1.90
N GLN A 81 2.91 23.91 0.62
CA GLN A 81 2.42 24.75 -0.47
C GLN A 81 0.92 24.53 -0.79
N GLY A 82 0.19 23.76 0.02
CA GLY A 82 -1.20 23.40 -0.23
C GLY A 82 -1.40 22.42 -1.39
N LYS A 83 -0.33 21.73 -1.81
CA LYS A 83 -0.31 20.79 -2.94
C LYS A 83 -0.10 19.34 -2.47
N ARG A 84 -0.71 18.95 -1.35
CA ARG A 84 -0.65 17.57 -0.84
C ARG A 84 -1.01 16.60 -1.96
N PHE A 85 -0.11 15.66 -2.25
CA PHE A 85 -0.22 14.82 -3.44
C PHE A 85 -1.30 13.76 -3.29
N TYR A 86 -2.22 13.69 -4.26
CA TYR A 86 -3.14 12.57 -4.45
C TYR A 86 -2.99 12.06 -5.88
N ASN A 87 -2.88 10.75 -6.05
CA ASN A 87 -2.82 10.15 -7.38
C ASN A 87 -4.22 9.79 -7.86
N MET A 88 -4.73 10.51 -8.86
CA MET A 88 -6.09 10.32 -9.38
C MET A 88 -6.21 9.18 -10.40
N ALA A 89 -5.09 8.57 -10.83
CA ALA A 89 -5.10 7.42 -11.73
C ALA A 89 -5.21 6.11 -10.94
N LEU A 90 -6.11 5.21 -11.34
CA LEU A 90 -6.24 3.89 -10.70
C LEU A 90 -4.99 3.03 -10.97
N PRO A 91 -4.49 2.28 -9.97
CA PRO A 91 -3.30 1.46 -10.11
C PRO A 91 -3.58 0.13 -10.84
N MET A 92 -2.57 -0.42 -11.49
CA MET A 92 -2.60 -1.83 -11.90
C MET A 92 -2.52 -2.72 -10.65
N LEU A 93 -3.35 -3.76 -10.60
CA LEU A 93 -3.40 -4.72 -9.48
C LEU A 93 -2.80 -6.06 -9.88
N CYS A 94 -2.16 -6.73 -8.92
CA CYS A 94 -1.72 -8.11 -9.08
C CYS A 94 -2.93 -9.06 -9.17
N GLN A 95 -2.95 -9.98 -10.15
CA GLN A 95 -4.04 -10.95 -10.32
C GLN A 95 -4.22 -11.87 -9.10
N THR A 96 -3.15 -12.16 -8.36
CA THR A 96 -3.15 -13.12 -7.24
C THR A 96 -3.47 -12.44 -5.91
N CYS A 97 -2.65 -11.48 -5.48
CA CYS A 97 -2.81 -10.83 -4.16
C CYS A 97 -3.67 -9.57 -4.19
N GLN A 98 -3.99 -9.05 -5.38
CA GLN A 98 -4.82 -7.86 -5.60
C GLN A 98 -4.25 -6.52 -5.10
N ILE A 99 -3.03 -6.52 -4.55
CA ILE A 99 -2.33 -5.30 -4.15
C ILE A 99 -1.85 -4.54 -5.41
N PRO A 100 -1.86 -3.19 -5.39
CA PRO A 100 -1.22 -2.38 -6.42
C PRO A 100 0.22 -2.82 -6.71
N MET A 101 0.60 -2.83 -7.99
CA MET A 101 1.91 -3.30 -8.46
C MET A 101 3.05 -2.28 -8.19
N GLY A 102 3.32 -2.01 -6.91
CA GLY A 102 4.36 -1.07 -6.45
C GLY A 102 5.60 -1.72 -5.84
N TYR A 103 5.67 -3.06 -5.77
CA TYR A 103 6.84 -3.79 -5.24
C TYR A 103 7.99 -3.83 -6.24
N THR A 104 9.21 -3.90 -5.75
CA THR A 104 10.45 -3.74 -6.54
C THR A 104 11.30 -4.99 -6.53
N GLU A 105 12.22 -5.11 -7.48
CA GLU A 105 13.16 -6.23 -7.52
C GLU A 105 14.05 -6.23 -6.26
N PRO A 106 14.33 -7.40 -5.64
CA PRO A 106 15.08 -7.46 -4.37
C PRO A 106 16.49 -6.88 -4.45
N ALA A 107 17.15 -6.99 -5.61
CA ALA A 107 18.49 -6.45 -5.83
C ALA A 107 18.49 -5.00 -6.35
N ASP A 108 17.34 -4.49 -6.79
CA ASP A 108 17.18 -3.15 -7.35
C ASP A 108 15.87 -2.52 -6.89
N PRO A 109 15.87 -1.79 -5.76
CA PRO A 109 14.70 -1.10 -5.23
C PRO A 109 14.16 0.04 -6.11
N THR A 110 14.72 0.26 -7.30
CA THR A 110 14.26 1.26 -8.27
C THR A 110 13.51 0.67 -9.46
N THR A 111 13.54 -0.66 -9.62
CA THR A 111 12.84 -1.38 -10.70
C THR A 111 11.64 -2.12 -10.15
N ILE A 112 10.45 -1.92 -10.74
CA ILE A 112 9.22 -2.62 -10.34
C ILE A 112 9.32 -4.10 -10.70
N CYS A 113 8.97 -4.98 -9.75
CA CYS A 113 8.92 -6.43 -9.92
C CYS A 113 7.64 -6.83 -10.69
N PHE A 114 7.63 -6.52 -11.99
CA PHE A 114 6.52 -6.84 -12.88
C PHE A 114 6.73 -8.23 -13.48
N ARG A 115 5.68 -9.05 -13.43
CA ARG A 115 5.62 -10.35 -14.11
C ARG A 115 4.30 -10.49 -14.87
N GLU A 116 4.29 -11.35 -15.87
CA GLU A 116 3.08 -11.66 -16.64
C GLU A 116 3.00 -13.15 -17.00
N SER A 117 1.77 -13.62 -17.23
CA SER A 117 1.47 -14.94 -17.79
C SER A 117 0.37 -14.79 -18.84
N ASN A 118 0.38 -15.66 -19.85
CA ASN A 118 -0.72 -15.80 -20.79
C ASN A 118 -1.47 -17.10 -20.49
N PHE A 119 -2.79 -17.02 -20.34
CA PHE A 119 -3.63 -18.20 -20.12
C PHE A 119 -4.90 -18.08 -20.97
N LYS A 120 -5.12 -19.07 -21.85
CA LYS A 120 -6.26 -19.12 -22.80
C LYS A 120 -6.41 -17.87 -23.68
N GLY A 121 -5.28 -17.28 -24.09
CA GLY A 121 -5.26 -16.09 -24.94
C GLY A 121 -5.37 -14.75 -24.20
N GLU A 122 -5.57 -14.78 -22.88
CA GLU A 122 -5.64 -13.59 -22.03
C GLU A 122 -4.33 -13.37 -21.27
N ARG A 123 -3.98 -12.11 -21.02
CA ARG A 123 -2.77 -11.71 -20.29
C ARG A 123 -3.10 -11.32 -18.85
N TYR A 124 -2.32 -11.83 -17.91
CA TYR A 124 -2.44 -11.58 -16.48
C TYR A 124 -1.12 -11.02 -15.92
N HIS A 125 -1.20 -10.18 -14.89
CA HIS A 125 -0.05 -9.45 -14.33
C HIS A 125 0.14 -9.73 -12.84
N PHE A 126 1.38 -9.79 -12.39
CA PHE A 126 1.74 -10.16 -11.02
C PHE A 126 2.85 -9.28 -10.46
N CYS A 127 2.78 -9.01 -9.16
CA CYS A 127 3.74 -8.15 -8.45
C CYS A 127 5.00 -8.87 -7.96
N SER A 128 5.16 -10.16 -8.27
CA SER A 128 6.32 -10.98 -7.90
C SER A 128 6.30 -12.32 -8.62
N ASP A 129 7.46 -12.99 -8.64
CA ASP A 129 7.55 -14.39 -9.05
C ASP A 129 6.67 -15.30 -8.18
N GLY A 130 6.57 -15.03 -6.87
CA GLY A 130 5.69 -15.79 -5.97
C GLY A 130 4.21 -15.72 -6.36
N CYS A 131 3.71 -14.52 -6.68
CA CYS A 131 2.32 -14.37 -7.14
C CYS A 131 2.08 -15.03 -8.49
N LYS A 132 3.05 -14.94 -9.41
CA LYS A 132 2.98 -15.60 -10.72
C LYS A 132 2.96 -17.12 -10.59
N ASP A 133 3.85 -17.69 -9.79
CA ASP A 133 3.91 -19.13 -9.53
C ASP A 133 2.60 -19.68 -8.97
N ILE A 134 1.97 -18.95 -8.05
CA ILE A 134 0.67 -19.31 -7.49
C ILE A 134 -0.41 -19.31 -8.58
N PHE A 135 -0.41 -18.30 -9.44
CA PHE A 135 -1.34 -18.23 -10.56
C PHE A 135 -1.12 -19.38 -11.54
N ASP A 136 0.12 -19.61 -11.97
CA ASP A 136 0.44 -20.67 -12.93
C ASP A 136 0.13 -22.07 -12.38
N GLY A 137 0.12 -22.24 -11.06
CA GLY A 137 -0.28 -23.48 -10.39
C GLY A 137 -1.79 -23.72 -10.28
N GLU A 138 -2.61 -22.66 -10.24
CA GLU A 138 -4.08 -22.76 -10.18
C GLU A 138 -4.78 -21.68 -11.04
N PRO A 139 -4.51 -21.57 -12.36
CA PRO A 139 -4.93 -20.41 -13.14
C PRO A 139 -6.46 -20.32 -13.22
N GLU A 140 -7.18 -21.44 -13.36
CA GLU A 140 -8.65 -21.48 -13.40
C GLU A 140 -9.30 -20.84 -12.17
N LYS A 141 -8.63 -20.85 -11.02
CA LYS A 141 -9.11 -20.20 -9.79
C LYS A 141 -8.89 -18.70 -9.84
N TYR A 142 -7.67 -18.27 -10.17
CA TYR A 142 -7.30 -16.86 -10.09
C TYR A 142 -7.82 -16.02 -11.27
N VAL A 143 -8.15 -16.62 -12.43
CA VAL A 143 -8.85 -15.87 -13.50
C VAL A 143 -10.24 -15.36 -13.06
N GLN A 144 -10.80 -15.90 -11.98
CA GLN A 144 -12.10 -15.48 -11.42
C GLN A 144 -11.98 -14.33 -10.42
N SER A 145 -10.77 -13.82 -10.14
CA SER A 145 -10.58 -12.76 -9.15
C SER A 145 -11.33 -11.48 -9.51
N TRP A 146 -12.13 -11.00 -8.55
CA TRP A 146 -12.84 -9.73 -8.64
C TRP A 146 -11.88 -8.58 -8.32
N LEU A 147 -11.12 -8.11 -9.33
CA LEU A 147 -10.15 -7.03 -9.15
C LEU A 147 -10.85 -5.66 -9.10
N PRO A 148 -10.81 -4.92 -7.97
CA PRO A 148 -11.60 -3.70 -7.82
C PRO A 148 -11.41 -2.65 -8.92
N VAL A 149 -10.17 -2.42 -9.37
CA VAL A 149 -9.88 -1.45 -10.44
C VAL A 149 -10.50 -1.88 -11.78
N HIS A 150 -10.45 -3.17 -12.11
CA HIS A 150 -11.09 -3.67 -13.34
C HIS A 150 -12.61 -3.53 -13.25
N GLN A 151 -13.18 -3.75 -12.07
CA GLN A 151 -14.62 -3.70 -11.83
C GLN A 151 -15.16 -2.27 -11.87
N ILE A 152 -14.36 -1.30 -11.41
CA ILE A 152 -14.65 0.13 -11.64
C ILE A 152 -14.70 0.42 -13.14
N PHE A 153 -13.70 -0.02 -13.92
CA PHE A 153 -13.70 0.19 -15.37
C PHE A 153 -14.81 -0.55 -16.11
N GLN A 154 -15.30 -1.66 -15.57
CA GLN A 154 -16.47 -2.39 -16.10
C GLN A 154 -17.82 -1.76 -15.69
N GLY A 155 -17.81 -0.73 -14.83
CA GLY A 155 -19.03 -0.08 -14.33
C GLY A 155 -19.75 -0.83 -13.22
N ALA A 156 -19.09 -1.80 -12.57
CA ALA A 156 -19.69 -2.64 -11.53
C ALA A 156 -19.67 -2.01 -10.12
N CYS A 157 -19.14 -0.80 -9.98
CA CYS A 157 -18.91 -0.13 -8.68
C CYS A 157 -19.71 1.17 -8.52
N GLY A 158 -20.99 1.17 -8.93
CA GLY A 158 -21.93 2.27 -8.67
C GLY A 158 -21.90 3.43 -9.67
N GLY A 159 -20.77 3.71 -10.33
CA GLY A 159 -20.68 4.72 -11.39
C GLY A 159 -19.28 4.86 -11.96
N ALA A 160 -19.11 5.83 -12.87
CA ALA A 160 -17.86 6.03 -13.62
C ALA A 160 -16.93 7.07 -12.99
N THR A 161 -17.37 7.77 -11.95
CA THR A 161 -16.58 8.80 -11.26
C THR A 161 -16.11 8.29 -9.90
N ILE A 162 -14.98 8.84 -9.39
CA ILE A 162 -14.50 8.53 -8.04
C ILE A 162 -15.60 8.76 -6.98
N PRO A 163 -16.34 9.90 -6.97
CA PRO A 163 -17.45 10.09 -6.03
C PRO A 163 -18.50 8.97 -6.06
N ASP A 164 -18.89 8.47 -7.24
CA ASP A 164 -19.85 7.36 -7.34
C ASP A 164 -19.32 6.08 -6.70
N VAL A 165 -18.04 5.78 -6.94
CA VAL A 165 -17.36 4.60 -6.38
C VAL A 165 -17.23 4.73 -4.86
N LEU A 166 -16.86 5.92 -4.34
CA LEU A 166 -16.77 6.14 -2.90
C LEU A 166 -18.14 6.04 -2.21
N ASN A 167 -19.21 6.47 -2.89
CA ASN A 167 -20.58 6.24 -2.43
C ASN A 167 -20.96 4.75 -2.45
N TYR A 168 -20.54 4.00 -3.47
CA TYR A 168 -20.70 2.54 -3.50
C TYR A 168 -19.97 1.85 -2.33
N TYR A 169 -18.79 2.36 -1.94
CA TYR A 169 -18.05 1.91 -0.76
C TYR A 169 -18.67 2.37 0.57
N ARG A 170 -19.67 3.28 0.53
CA ARG A 170 -20.28 3.91 1.70
C ARG A 170 -19.27 4.67 2.56
N LEU A 171 -18.29 5.30 1.91
CA LEU A 171 -17.34 6.19 2.58
C LEU A 171 -18.00 7.53 2.90
N ASN A 172 -17.86 8.00 4.13
CA ASN A 172 -18.15 9.40 4.49
C ASN A 172 -16.96 10.26 4.04
N VAL A 173 -17.01 10.71 2.79
CA VAL A 173 -15.93 11.49 2.17
C VAL A 173 -15.67 12.78 2.98
N GLY A 174 -14.41 13.02 3.31
CA GLY A 174 -13.94 14.11 4.17
C GLY A 174 -13.93 13.77 5.67
N HIS A 175 -14.50 12.64 6.07
CA HIS A 175 -14.45 12.12 7.43
C HIS A 175 -13.61 10.86 7.54
N ASP A 176 -13.87 9.86 6.70
CA ASP A 176 -13.25 8.53 6.82
C ASP A 176 -11.92 8.42 6.06
N ASN A 177 -11.63 9.37 5.16
CA ASN A 177 -10.55 9.31 4.18
C ASN A 177 -9.66 10.56 4.21
N MET A 178 -8.76 10.70 3.23
CA MET A 178 -7.84 11.85 3.08
C MET A 178 -6.64 11.81 4.05
N ASP A 179 -6.08 12.98 4.35
CA ASP A 179 -4.97 13.14 5.29
C ASP A 179 -5.47 13.12 6.74
N TYR A 180 -4.62 12.72 7.69
CA TYR A 180 -4.96 12.84 9.11
C TYR A 180 -4.96 14.31 9.54
N VAL A 181 -4.01 15.10 9.04
CA VAL A 181 -3.93 16.53 9.36
C VAL A 181 -5.12 17.25 8.74
N GLY A 182 -5.93 17.88 9.58
CA GLY A 182 -7.18 18.54 9.24
C GLY A 182 -8.40 17.62 9.24
N SER A 183 -8.27 16.36 9.66
CA SER A 183 -9.40 15.43 9.71
C SER A 183 -10.29 15.65 10.93
N PRO A 184 -11.56 15.18 10.89
CA PRO A 184 -12.42 15.16 12.07
C PRO A 184 -11.83 14.35 13.23
N ASP A 185 -11.07 13.29 12.95
CA ASP A 185 -10.41 12.47 13.96
C ASP A 185 -9.30 13.23 14.69
N GLU A 186 -8.50 14.03 13.97
CA GLU A 186 -7.50 14.90 14.60
C GLU A 186 -8.18 15.95 15.50
N ALA A 187 -9.25 16.58 15.01
CA ALA A 187 -10.01 17.55 15.80
C ALA A 187 -10.58 16.93 17.09
N LEU A 188 -11.15 15.72 16.98
CA LEU A 188 -11.68 14.99 18.13
C LEU A 188 -10.56 14.65 19.13
N TRP A 189 -9.44 14.11 18.66
CA TRP A 189 -8.29 13.77 19.49
C TRP A 189 -7.77 14.98 20.27
N ASN A 190 -7.57 16.10 19.59
CA ASN A 190 -7.12 17.34 20.22
C ASN A 190 -8.10 17.86 21.28
N SER A 191 -9.40 17.71 21.06
CA SER A 191 -10.42 18.08 22.05
C SER A 191 -10.32 17.23 23.33
N TRP A 192 -10.06 15.93 23.18
CA TRP A 192 -9.90 15.01 24.31
C TRP A 192 -8.62 15.30 25.09
N GLN A 193 -7.50 15.52 24.39
CA GLN A 193 -6.23 15.89 25.03
C GLN A 193 -6.36 17.19 25.83
N ALA A 194 -7.01 18.21 25.25
CA ALA A 194 -7.26 19.47 25.96
C ALA A 194 -8.18 19.29 27.19
N GLY A 195 -9.18 18.40 27.10
CA GLY A 195 -10.05 18.05 28.23
C GLY A 195 -9.32 17.31 29.34
N ALA A 196 -8.42 16.38 28.99
CA ALA A 196 -7.63 15.61 29.95
C ALA A 196 -6.65 16.50 30.74
N VAL A 197 -6.01 17.46 30.08
CA VAL A 197 -5.14 18.45 30.75
C VAL A 197 -5.95 19.25 31.78
N LYS A 198 -7.12 19.78 31.40
CA LYS A 198 -8.00 20.53 32.32
C LYS A 198 -8.51 19.71 33.50
N ALA A 199 -8.64 18.40 33.37
CA ALA A 199 -9.08 17.52 34.44
C ALA A 199 -7.94 17.15 35.41
N ALA A 200 -6.69 17.34 35.00
CA ALA A 200 -5.49 17.09 35.81
C ALA A 200 -5.00 18.34 36.57
N GLU A 201 -5.49 19.53 36.21
CA GLU A 201 -5.30 20.81 36.90
C GLU A 201 -6.32 21.01 38.05
#